data_AF-A0A821Z024-F1
#
_entry.id   AF-A0A821Z024-F1
#
_cell.length_a   1.000
_cell.length_b   1.000
_cell.length_c   1.000
_cell.angle_alpha   90.00
_cell.angle_beta   90.00
_cell.angle_gamma   90.00
#
_symmetry.space_group_name_H-M   'P 1'
#
loop_
_entity.id
_entity.type
_entity.pdbx_description
1 polymer ?
#
loop_
_entity_poly.entity_id
_entity_poly.type
_entity_poly.pdbx_seq_one_letter_code
_entity_poly.pdbx_strand_id
1 'polypeptide(L)' 'DDRLRELTLKYEIQEELGEHLRILEDYEIIILCDDSGSMKTTVDGTDRTRWDELCQIVKIVLEIGVIFDSTGVGSYGKL' A
#
# COMPACT_ATOMS: atom_id res chain seq x y z
N ASP A 1 -7.53 -14.34 -11.31
CA ASP A 1 -8.32 -13.23 -10.77
C ASP A 1 -8.01 -12.02 -11.64
N ASP A 2 -9.03 -11.46 -12.30
CA ASP A 2 -8.83 -10.33 -13.22
C ASP A 2 -8.29 -9.09 -12.48
N ARG A 3 -8.61 -8.94 -11.19
CA ARG A 3 -8.14 -7.82 -10.35
C ARG A 3 -6.64 -7.92 -10.08
N LEU A 4 -6.13 -9.13 -9.79
CA LEU A 4 -4.71 -9.36 -9.58
C LEU A 4 -3.91 -9.06 -10.86
N ARG A 5 -4.43 -9.47 -12.01
CA ARG A 5 -3.81 -9.21 -13.31
C ARG A 5 -3.79 -7.71 -13.65
N GLU A 6 -4.87 -7.00 -13.40
CA GLU A 6 -4.91 -5.55 -13.56
C GLU A 6 -3.89 -4.84 -12.66
N LEU A 7 -3.76 -5.30 -11.41
CA LEU A 7 -2.82 -4.74 -10.45
C LEU A 7 -1.37 -4.98 -10.85
N THR A 8 -1.02 -6.20 -11.28
CA THR A 8 0.36 -6.50 -11.71
C THR A 8 0.74 -5.71 -12.95
N LEU A 9 -0.18 -5.50 -13.88
CA LEU A 9 0.03 -4.60 -15.02
C LEU A 9 0.20 -3.14 -14.58
N LYS A 10 -0.65 -2.64 -13.68
CA LYS A 10 -0.60 -1.25 -13.19
C LYS A 10 0.73 -0.89 -12.53
N TYR A 11 1.30 -1.80 -11.75
CA TYR A 11 2.54 -1.58 -11.01
C TYR A 11 3.76 -2.24 -11.64
N GLU A 12 3.64 -2.70 -12.90
CA GLU A 12 4.72 -3.35 -13.65
C GLU A 12 5.37 -4.53 -12.89
N ILE A 13 4.56 -5.27 -12.13
CA ILE A 13 4.99 -6.45 -11.39
C ILE A 13 5.09 -7.62 -12.36
N GLN A 14 6.24 -8.30 -12.38
CA GLN A 14 6.41 -9.51 -13.18
C GLN A 14 5.38 -10.57 -12.78
N GLU A 15 4.82 -11.27 -13.77
CA GLU A 15 3.72 -12.22 -13.56
C GLU A 15 4.03 -13.28 -12.49
N GLU A 16 5.26 -13.82 -12.48
CA GLU A 16 5.73 -14.78 -11.47
C GLU A 16 5.74 -14.20 -10.05
N LEU A 17 6.12 -12.93 -9.89
CA LEU A 17 6.05 -12.23 -8.59
C LEU A 17 4.60 -11.90 -8.21
N GLY A 18 3.74 -11.66 -9.19
CA GLY A 18 2.31 -11.44 -8.98
C GLY A 18 1.63 -12.64 -8.33
N GLU A 19 1.95 -13.86 -8.78
CA GLU A 19 1.40 -15.08 -8.20
C GLU A 19 1.87 -15.31 -6.75
N HIS A 20 3.07 -14.85 -6.38
CA HIS A 20 3.52 -14.89 -4.98
C HIS A 20 2.67 -14.01 -4.05
N LEU A 21 2.01 -12.96 -4.55
CA LEU A 21 1.15 -12.09 -3.73
C LEU A 21 -0.08 -12.81 -3.20
N ARG A 22 -0.50 -13.94 -3.81
CA ARG A 22 -1.62 -14.74 -3.31
C ARG A 22 -1.42 -15.26 -1.90
N ILE A 23 -0.16 -15.37 -1.43
CA ILE A 23 0.11 -15.74 -0.04
C ILE A 23 -0.60 -14.81 0.95
N LEU A 24 -0.88 -13.57 0.56
CA LEU A 24 -1.56 -12.58 1.40
C LEU A 24 -3.03 -12.92 1.66
N GLU A 25 -3.66 -13.82 0.89
CA GLU A 25 -5.03 -14.30 1.15
C GLU A 25 -5.17 -15.00 2.52
N ASP A 26 -4.06 -15.55 3.03
CA ASP A 26 -4.02 -16.28 4.29
C ASP A 26 -3.66 -15.40 5.51
N TYR A 27 -3.48 -14.08 5.32
CA TYR A 27 -3.01 -13.18 6.37
C TYR A 27 -3.87 -11.91 6.51
N GLU A 28 -3.95 -11.39 7.73
CA GLU A 28 -4.49 -10.06 8.01
C GLU A 28 -3.42 -8.99 7.73
N ILE A 29 -3.76 -8.00 6.91
CA ILE A 29 -2.85 -6.92 6.55
C ILE A 29 -3.07 -5.74 7.51
N ILE A 30 -2.07 -5.46 8.34
CA ILE A 30 -2.07 -4.34 9.28
C ILE A 30 -1.05 -3.30 8.82
N ILE A 31 -1.48 -2.06 8.63
CA ILE A 31 -0.62 -0.93 8.24
C ILE A 31 -0.42 -0.03 9.45
N LEU A 32 0.85 0.15 9.85
CA LEU A 32 1.25 1.09 10.91
C LEU A 32 2.02 2.24 10.28
N CYS A 33 1.46 3.44 10.36
CA CYS A 33 2.03 4.66 9.78
C CYS A 33 2.87 5.42 10.82
N ASP A 34 4.03 5.94 10.41
CA ASP A 34 4.77 6.91 11.22
C ASP A 34 4.05 8.27 11.19
N ASP A 35 3.82 8.84 12.36
CA ASP A 35 3.24 10.18 12.56
C ASP A 35 4.24 11.17 13.19
N SER A 36 5.52 10.79 13.27
CA SER A 36 6.56 11.59 13.90
C SER A 36 6.73 12.95 13.22
N GLY A 37 7.28 13.92 13.96
CA GLY A 37 7.58 15.26 13.43
C GLY A 37 8.50 15.24 12.18
N SER A 38 9.28 14.17 11.99
CA SER A 38 10.13 13.99 10.82
C SER A 38 9.34 13.85 9.51
N MET A 39 8.05 13.48 9.61
CA MET A 39 7.16 13.35 8.45
C MET A 39 6.83 14.68 7.77
N LYS A 40 7.11 15.81 8.44
CA LYS A 40 6.98 17.17 7.87
C LYS A 40 8.19 17.59 7.02
N THR A 41 9.24 16.77 6.96
CA THR A 41 10.44 17.07 6.17
C THR A 41 10.07 17.10 4.70
N THR A 42 10.42 18.18 4.00
CA THR A 42 10.24 18.28 2.56
C THR A 42 11.20 17.35 1.82
N VAL A 43 10.74 16.80 0.70
CA VAL A 43 11.49 15.88 -0.15
C VAL A 43 11.70 16.48 -1.53
N ASP A 44 12.84 16.13 -2.13
CA ASP A 44 13.23 16.47 -3.51
C ASP A 44 13.23 17.96 -3.86
N GLY A 45 13.42 18.83 -2.86
CA GLY A 45 13.39 20.29 -3.05
C GLY A 45 12.01 20.81 -3.45
N THR A 46 10.96 20.03 -3.22
CA THR A 46 9.56 20.39 -3.48
C THR A 46 8.83 20.71 -2.18
N ASP A 47 7.58 21.18 -2.28
CA ASP A 47 6.69 21.35 -1.11
C ASP A 47 6.09 20.02 -0.63
N ARG A 48 6.38 18.89 -1.31
CA ARG A 48 5.95 17.57 -0.84
C ARG A 48 6.73 17.21 0.40
N THR A 49 6.03 16.63 1.36
CA THR A 49 6.59 16.12 2.61
C THR A 49 6.73 14.61 2.55
N ARG A 50 7.54 14.04 3.45
CA ARG A 50 7.57 12.59 3.69
C ARG A 50 6.20 12.01 4.00
N TRP A 51 5.31 12.78 4.63
CA TRP A 51 3.92 12.39 4.84
C TRP A 51 3.18 12.15 3.54
N ASP A 52 3.40 13.00 2.53
CA ASP A 52 2.77 12.84 1.22
C ASP A 52 3.27 11.59 0.50
N GLU A 53 4.56 11.24 0.64
CA GLU A 53 5.13 9.98 0.16
C GLU A 53 4.52 8.77 0.88
N LEU A 54 4.45 8.81 2.21
CA LEU A 54 3.83 7.76 3.00
C LEU A 54 2.38 7.54 2.56
N CYS A 55 1.61 8.61 2.37
CA CYS A 55 0.23 8.52 1.87
C CYS A 55 0.16 7.84 0.49
N GLN A 56 1.12 8.09 -0.40
CA GLN A 56 1.17 7.43 -1.71
C GLN A 56 1.48 5.94 -1.57
N ILE A 57 2.46 5.58 -0.74
CA ILE A 57 2.83 4.19 -0.50
C ILE A 57 1.66 3.43 0.14
N VAL A 58 1.03 4.01 1.16
CA VAL A 58 -0.13 3.39 1.84
C VAL A 58 -1.27 3.14 0.86
N LYS A 59 -1.56 4.07 -0.07
CA LYS A 59 -2.56 3.84 -1.12
C LYS A 59 -2.23 2.63 -1.98
N ILE A 60 -0.97 2.45 -2.37
CA ILE A 60 -0.53 1.28 -3.16
C ILE A 60 -0.73 -0.01 -2.35
N VAL A 61 -0.28 -0.02 -1.09
CA VAL A 61 -0.42 -1.19 -0.20
C VAL A 61 -1.89 -1.54 0.03
N LEU A 62 -2.76 -0.54 0.21
CA LEU A 62 -4.21 -0.74 0.34
C LEU A 62 -4.83 -1.31 -0.94
N GLU A 63 -4.47 -0.78 -2.10
CA GLU A 63 -4.95 -1.31 -3.38
C GLU A 63 -4.58 -2.79 -3.57
N ILE A 64 -3.37 -3.18 -3.15
CA ILE A 64 -2.93 -4.59 -3.14
C ILE A 64 -3.74 -5.39 -2.13
N GLY A 65 -3.84 -4.90 -0.89
CA GLY A 65 -4.48 -5.63 0.20
C GLY A 65 -5.97 -5.91 -0.02
N VAL A 66 -6.70 -4.96 -0.62
CA VAL A 66 -8.13 -5.11 -0.91
C VAL A 66 -8.44 -6.23 -1.93
N ILE A 67 -7.47 -6.65 -2.75
CA ILE A 67 -7.66 -7.81 -3.65
C ILE A 67 -7.81 -9.10 -2.84
N PHE A 68 -7.03 -9.21 -1.76
CA PHE A 68 -6.87 -10.43 -0.97
C PHE A 68 -7.71 -10.43 0.32
N ASP A 69 -8.19 -9.27 0.75
CA ASP A 69 -9.05 -9.15 1.91
C ASP A 69 -10.53 -9.37 1.54
N SER A 70 -11.08 -10.51 1.98
CA SER A 70 -12.50 -10.85 1.81
C SER A 70 -13.43 -10.14 2.80
N THR A 71 -12.88 -9.46 3.81
CA THR A 71 -13.60 -8.81 4.91
C THR A 71 -13.46 -7.28 4.94
N GLY A 72 -12.46 -6.72 4.23
CA GLY A 72 -12.21 -5.29 4.03
C GLY A 72 -11.07 -4.73 4.90
N VAL A 73 -10.18 -3.94 4.28
CA VAL A 73 -8.93 -3.49 4.92
C VAL A 73 -9.17 -2.41 5.97
N GLY A 74 -8.87 -2.73 7.24
CA GLY A 74 -8.94 -1.79 8.35
C GLY A 74 -7.75 -0.83 8.40
N SER A 75 -7.99 0.48 8.46
CA SER A 75 -6.95 1.48 8.78
C SER A 75 -7.15 2.01 10.19
N TYR A 76 -6.10 1.98 11.01
CA TYR A 76 -6.11 2.54 12.36
C TYR A 76 -5.21 3.78 12.41
N GLY A 77 -5.84 4.93 12.64
CA GLY A 77 -5.18 6.20 12.97
C GLY A 77 -6.00 6.93 14.03
N LYS A 78 -5.36 7.40 15.09
CA LYS A 78 -6.02 8.14 16.17
C LYS A 78 -6.28 9.57 15.66
N LEU A 79 -7.55 9.91 15.44
CA LEU A 79 -8.00 11.30 15.23
C LEU A 79 -7.83 12.14 16.50
#